data_AF-A0A350I761-F1
#
_entry.id   AF-A0A350I761-F1
#
_cell.length_a   1.000
_cell.length_b   1.000
_cell.length_c   1.000
_cell.angle_alpha   90.00
_cell.angle_beta   90.00
_cell.angle_gamma   90.00
#
_symmetry.space_group_name_H-M   'P 1'
#
loop_
_entity.id
_entity.type
_entity.pdbx_description
1 polymer ?
#
loop_
_entity_poly.entity_id
_entity_poly.type
_entity_poly.pdbx_seq_one_letter_code
_entity_poly.pdbx_strand_id
1 'polypeptide(L)'
;MRKEKHNGLVIEIYDSIEERPAYRHMNFNKNLMIEAGVGSDLNAYYAKQANIIAHIEKGNKVEARQEMENLRQNLAFIMQNVSPKMIAFCYIIHSINGKKVGFMTDDKAQELIDNVLNKVKVGFIDRILDSVKKKTNLSSLITSQS
;
A
#
# COMPACT_ATOMS: atom_id res chain seq x y z
N MET A 1 -10.87 -15.90 8.22
CA MET A 1 -11.21 -14.45 8.10
C MET A 1 -11.08 -13.78 9.47
N ARG A 2 -10.60 -12.53 9.54
CA ARG A 2 -10.45 -11.79 10.82
C ARG A 2 -11.33 -10.55 10.85
N LYS A 3 -12.03 -10.31 11.96
CA LYS A 3 -12.86 -9.11 12.17
C LYS A 3 -12.13 -8.10 13.04
N GLU A 4 -12.15 -6.85 12.62
CA GLU A 4 -11.53 -5.73 13.31
C GLU A 4 -12.59 -4.62 13.49
N LYS A 5 -12.61 -3.99 14.67
CA LYS A 5 -13.52 -2.87 14.94
C LYS A 5 -12.71 -1.59 15.06
N HIS A 6 -13.10 -0.56 14.33
CA HIS A 6 -12.46 0.76 14.43
C HIS A 6 -13.43 1.87 14.04
N ASN A 7 -13.51 2.90 14.87
CA ASN A 7 -14.34 4.09 14.64
C ASN A 7 -15.78 3.78 14.17
N GLY A 8 -16.43 2.82 14.83
CA GLY A 8 -17.81 2.39 14.51
C GLY A 8 -17.94 1.46 13.30
N LEU A 9 -16.86 1.17 12.57
CA LEU A 9 -16.83 0.19 11.48
C LEU A 9 -16.46 -1.20 12.01
N VAL A 10 -17.11 -2.22 11.47
CA VAL A 10 -16.72 -3.63 11.58
C VAL A 10 -16.13 -4.05 10.24
N ILE A 11 -14.81 -4.17 10.17
CA ILE A 11 -14.08 -4.52 8.95
C ILE A 11 -13.64 -5.97 9.05
N GLU A 12 -14.08 -6.80 8.12
CA GLU A 12 -13.65 -8.18 8.00
C GLU A 12 -12.61 -8.30 6.88
N ILE A 13 -11.46 -8.89 7.19
CA ILE A 13 -10.32 -8.99 6.28
C ILE A 13 -9.95 -10.45 5.99
N TYR A 14 -9.38 -10.65 4.81
CA TYR A 14 -8.68 -11.87 4.41
C TYR A 14 -7.33 -11.94 5.12
N ASP A 15 -7.29 -12.64 6.26
CA ASP A 15 -6.12 -12.75 7.14
C ASP A 15 -5.19 -13.92 6.79
N SER A 16 -5.64 -14.86 5.95
CA SER A 16 -4.84 -15.94 5.37
C SER A 16 -4.78 -15.81 3.84
N ILE A 17 -3.68 -16.28 3.24
CA ILE A 17 -3.58 -16.43 1.78
C ILE A 17 -4.61 -17.44 1.27
N GLU A 18 -4.81 -18.54 2.00
CA GLU A 18 -5.68 -19.66 1.60
C GLU A 18 -7.14 -19.23 1.38
N GLU A 19 -7.58 -18.22 2.12
CA GLU A 19 -8.95 -17.68 2.03
C GLU A 19 -9.08 -16.53 1.02
N ARG A 20 -7.95 -15.97 0.55
CA ARG A 20 -7.94 -14.75 -0.26
C ARG A 20 -8.05 -15.08 -1.75
N PRO A 21 -9.00 -14.49 -2.50
CA PRO A 21 -9.04 -14.63 -3.94
C PRO A 21 -7.71 -14.23 -4.60
N ALA A 22 -7.21 -15.03 -5.54
CA ALA A 22 -5.91 -14.84 -6.18
C ALA A 22 -5.75 -13.43 -6.79
N TYR A 23 -6.78 -12.91 -7.46
CA TYR A 23 -6.78 -11.56 -8.00
C TYR A 23 -6.55 -10.48 -6.93
N ARG A 24 -7.18 -10.62 -5.77
CA ARG A 24 -7.00 -9.69 -4.64
C ARG A 24 -5.60 -9.83 -4.05
N HIS A 25 -5.07 -11.05 -3.96
CA HIS A 25 -3.71 -11.30 -3.49
C HIS A 25 -2.65 -10.64 -4.39
N MET A 26 -2.77 -10.81 -5.70
CA MET A 26 -1.87 -10.20 -6.69
C MET A 26 -1.86 -8.67 -6.57
N ASN A 27 -3.03 -8.03 -6.53
CA ASN A 27 -3.12 -6.57 -6.46
C ASN A 27 -2.73 -6.00 -5.09
N PHE A 28 -2.97 -6.74 -4.01
CA PHE A 28 -2.42 -6.43 -2.69
C PHE A 28 -0.88 -6.36 -2.74
N ASN A 29 -0.22 -7.40 -3.26
CA ASN A 29 1.24 -7.43 -3.36
C ASN A 29 1.76 -6.34 -4.29
N LYS A 30 1.13 -6.14 -5.46
CA LYS A 30 1.47 -5.07 -6.41
C LYS A 30 1.52 -3.71 -5.70
N ASN A 31 0.46 -3.35 -4.99
CA ASN A 31 0.36 -2.07 -4.33
C ASN A 31 1.35 -1.92 -3.16
N LEU A 32 1.64 -3.00 -2.43
CA LEU A 32 2.70 -2.97 -1.41
C LEU A 32 4.10 -2.78 -2.00
N MET A 33 4.39 -3.35 -3.17
CA MET A 33 5.68 -3.14 -3.85
C MET A 33 5.81 -1.70 -4.35
N ILE A 34 4.73 -1.13 -4.91
CA ILE A 34 4.71 0.29 -5.31
C ILE A 34 4.90 1.19 -4.08
N GLU A 35 4.23 0.92 -2.97
CA GLU A 35 4.40 1.68 -1.74
C GLU A 35 5.85 1.60 -1.21
N ALA A 36 6.47 0.42 -1.24
CA ALA A 36 7.84 0.23 -0.77
C ALA A 36 8.87 0.94 -1.67
N GLY A 37 8.68 0.90 -3.00
CA GLY A 37 9.61 1.50 -3.95
C GLY A 37 9.39 3.00 -4.17
N VAL A 38 8.15 3.47 -4.14
CA VAL A 38 7.75 4.83 -4.52
C VAL A 38 7.18 5.62 -3.34
N GLY A 39 6.29 5.02 -2.55
CA GLY A 39 5.58 5.74 -1.48
C GLY A 39 4.63 6.82 -2.03
N SER A 40 3.77 7.34 -1.15
CA SER A 40 2.68 8.25 -1.54
C SER A 40 2.58 9.52 -0.71
N ASP A 41 3.60 9.86 0.09
CA ASP A 41 3.61 11.03 0.96
C ASP A 41 4.89 11.89 0.82
N LEU A 42 4.89 13.04 1.51
CA LEU A 42 6.00 13.98 1.51
C LEU A 42 7.26 13.42 2.18
N ASN A 43 7.14 12.49 3.12
CA ASN A 43 8.30 11.86 3.73
C ASN A 43 9.06 11.01 2.69
N ALA A 44 8.33 10.23 1.89
CA ALA A 44 8.88 9.50 0.77
C ALA A 44 9.47 10.44 -0.29
N TYR A 45 8.82 11.59 -0.57
CA TYR A 45 9.36 12.63 -1.46
C TYR A 45 10.76 13.09 -1.02
N TYR A 46 10.89 13.51 0.25
CA TYR A 46 12.18 13.99 0.78
C TYR A 46 13.24 12.89 0.84
N ALA A 47 12.86 11.66 1.19
CA ALA A 47 13.77 10.53 1.20
C ALA A 47 14.37 10.27 -0.20
N LYS A 48 13.54 10.32 -1.25
CA LYS A 48 13.99 10.16 -2.64
C LYS A 48 14.90 11.28 -3.09
N GLN A 49 14.58 12.53 -2.74
CA GLN A 49 15.45 13.65 -3.04
C GLN A 49 16.85 13.46 -2.43
N ALA A 50 16.92 13.02 -1.18
CA ALA A 50 18.19 12.71 -0.51
C ALA A 50 18.93 11.54 -1.20
N ASN A 51 18.21 10.47 -1.57
CA ASN A 51 18.77 9.31 -2.28
C ASN A 51 19.35 9.70 -3.65
N ILE A 52 18.67 10.55 -4.41
CA ILE A 52 19.15 11.06 -5.71
C ILE A 52 20.49 11.76 -5.52
N ILE A 53 20.60 12.68 -4.55
CA ILE A 53 21.85 13.39 -4.25
C ILE A 53 22.96 12.39 -3.89
N ALA A 54 22.68 11.44 -3.01
CA ALA A 54 23.63 10.42 -2.60
C ALA A 54 24.11 9.54 -3.77
N HIS A 55 23.23 9.19 -4.72
CA HIS A 55 23.60 8.45 -5.92
C HIS A 55 24.47 9.29 -6.87
N ILE A 56 24.18 10.57 -7.03
CA ILE A 56 25.00 11.50 -7.84
C ILE A 56 26.41 11.61 -7.26
N GLU A 57 26.54 11.81 -5.95
CA GLU A 57 27.84 11.91 -5.26
C GLU A 57 28.68 10.64 -5.40
N LYS A 58 28.04 9.47 -5.46
CA LYS A 58 28.71 8.17 -5.67
C LYS A 58 29.01 7.86 -7.14
N GLY A 59 28.53 8.66 -8.09
CA GLY A 59 28.65 8.40 -9.52
C GLY A 59 27.68 7.34 -10.07
N ASN A 60 26.69 6.94 -9.27
CA ASN A 60 25.68 5.92 -9.59
C ASN A 60 24.56 6.50 -10.46
N LYS A 61 24.88 6.79 -11.72
CA LYS A 61 23.98 7.53 -12.64
C LYS A 61 22.67 6.80 -12.96
N VAL A 62 22.69 5.47 -13.03
CA VAL A 62 21.50 4.67 -13.38
C VAL A 62 20.50 4.72 -12.22
N GLU A 63 20.99 4.52 -11.01
CA GLU A 63 20.22 4.55 -9.77
C GLU A 63 19.67 5.95 -9.50
N ALA A 64 20.47 7.00 -9.71
CA ALA A 64 20.00 8.39 -9.61
C ALA A 64 18.84 8.67 -10.56
N ARG A 65 18.91 8.17 -11.81
CA ARG A 65 17.84 8.32 -12.80
C ARG A 65 16.59 7.55 -12.41
N GLN A 66 16.74 6.31 -11.94
CA GLN A 66 15.62 5.51 -11.47
C GLN A 66 14.94 6.17 -10.27
N GLU A 67 15.71 6.70 -9.32
CA GLU A 67 15.15 7.35 -8.14
C GLU A 67 14.45 8.68 -8.48
N MET A 68 14.91 9.39 -9.53
CA MET A 68 14.20 10.54 -10.09
C MET A 68 12.85 10.16 -10.70
N GLU A 69 12.76 9.02 -11.38
CA GLU A 69 11.47 8.52 -11.88
C GLU A 69 10.54 8.10 -10.73
N ASN A 70 11.09 7.46 -9.70
CA ASN A 70 10.36 7.16 -8.47
C ASN A 70 9.85 8.44 -7.80
N LEU A 71 10.65 9.52 -7.76
CA LEU A 71 10.24 10.82 -7.23
C LEU A 71 9.09 11.44 -8.04
N ARG A 72 9.17 11.36 -9.38
CA ARG A 72 8.12 11.85 -10.29
C ARG A 72 6.80 11.12 -10.06
N GLN A 73 6.83 9.80 -9.89
CA GLN A 73 5.64 8.99 -9.59
C GLN A 73 5.09 9.27 -8.19
N ASN A 74 5.95 9.41 -7.18
CA ASN A 74 5.53 9.81 -5.84
C ASN A 74 4.78 11.15 -5.86
N LEU A 75 5.31 12.15 -6.58
CA LEU A 75 4.64 13.44 -6.74
C LEU A 75 3.27 13.29 -7.43
N ALA A 76 3.16 12.45 -8.45
CA ALA A 76 1.88 12.17 -9.10
C ALA A 76 0.86 11.55 -8.12
N PHE A 77 1.27 10.61 -7.28
CA PHE A 77 0.42 10.03 -6.24
C PHE A 77 -0.07 11.08 -5.24
N ILE A 78 0.83 11.95 -4.75
CA ILE A 78 0.46 13.04 -3.84
C ILE A 78 -0.56 13.98 -4.49
N MET A 79 -0.30 14.42 -5.73
CA MET A 79 -1.18 15.34 -6.45
C MET A 79 -2.57 14.75 -6.73
N GLN A 80 -2.65 13.44 -6.94
CA GLN A 80 -3.89 12.72 -7.20
C GLN A 80 -4.57 12.21 -5.91
N ASN A 81 -3.95 12.43 -4.74
CA ASN A 81 -4.39 11.90 -3.46
C ASN A 81 -4.56 10.36 -3.46
N VAL A 82 -3.67 9.68 -4.19
CA VAL A 82 -3.65 8.21 -4.34
C VAL A 82 -2.63 7.64 -3.37
N SER A 83 -3.04 6.67 -2.56
CA SER A 83 -2.13 5.93 -1.68
C SER A 83 -2.12 4.43 -2.02
N PRO A 84 -1.06 3.90 -2.64
CA PRO A 84 -0.89 2.47 -2.88
C PRO A 84 -1.03 1.65 -1.60
N LYS A 85 -0.53 2.15 -0.46
CA LYS A 85 -0.75 1.54 0.85
C LYS A 85 -2.24 1.35 1.19
N MET A 86 -3.04 2.39 1.01
CA MET A 86 -4.48 2.35 1.29
C MET A 86 -5.21 1.44 0.30
N ILE A 87 -4.82 1.46 -0.98
CA ILE A 87 -5.36 0.57 -2.00
C ILE A 87 -5.04 -0.90 -1.65
N ALA A 88 -3.82 -1.20 -1.23
CA ALA A 88 -3.45 -2.53 -0.76
C ALA A 88 -4.36 -2.99 0.39
N PHE A 89 -4.63 -2.10 1.35
CA PHE A 89 -5.57 -2.39 2.44
C PHE A 89 -6.97 -2.72 1.92
N CYS A 90 -7.51 -1.98 0.95
CA CYS A 90 -8.81 -2.28 0.34
C CYS A 90 -8.87 -3.70 -0.27
N TYR A 91 -7.79 -4.16 -0.91
CA TYR A 91 -7.75 -5.49 -1.53
C TYR A 91 -7.89 -6.64 -0.52
N ILE A 92 -7.52 -6.44 0.74
CA ILE A 92 -7.68 -7.46 1.79
C ILE A 92 -9.01 -7.36 2.55
N ILE A 93 -9.83 -6.35 2.29
CA ILE A 93 -11.17 -6.24 2.90
C ILE A 93 -12.14 -7.18 2.20
N HIS A 94 -12.78 -8.03 3.00
CA HIS A 94 -13.86 -8.91 2.56
C HIS A 94 -15.25 -8.30 2.77
N SER A 95 -15.50 -7.70 3.93
CA SER A 95 -16.79 -7.10 4.24
C SER A 95 -16.62 -5.90 5.17
N ILE A 96 -17.57 -4.96 5.10
CA ILE A 96 -17.66 -3.82 6.01
C ILE A 96 -19.08 -3.77 6.54
N ASN A 97 -19.24 -3.74 7.86
CA ASN A 97 -20.53 -3.75 8.56
C ASN A 97 -21.43 -4.90 8.07
N GLY A 98 -20.83 -6.07 7.82
CA GLY A 98 -21.52 -7.27 7.33
C GLY A 98 -21.87 -7.27 5.84
N LYS A 99 -21.66 -6.15 5.11
CA LYS A 99 -21.86 -6.09 3.66
C LYS A 99 -20.57 -6.50 2.95
N LYS A 100 -20.65 -7.56 2.12
CA LYS A 100 -19.51 -8.03 1.33
C LYS A 100 -19.05 -6.96 0.35
N VAL A 101 -17.74 -6.76 0.29
CA VAL A 101 -17.09 -5.96 -0.74
C VAL A 101 -16.92 -6.85 -1.97
N GLY A 102 -17.58 -6.48 -3.07
CA GLY A 102 -17.60 -7.28 -4.30
C GLY A 102 -16.27 -7.30 -5.05
N PHE A 103 -16.34 -7.39 -6.39
CA PHE A 103 -15.16 -7.29 -7.23
C PHE A 103 -14.50 -5.92 -7.06
N MET A 104 -13.19 -5.93 -6.76
CA MET A 104 -12.40 -4.76 -6.40
C MET A 104 -11.56 -4.28 -7.58
N THR A 105 -11.49 -2.97 -7.79
CA THR A 105 -10.57 -2.29 -8.72
C THR A 105 -9.89 -1.14 -7.97
N ASP A 106 -8.82 -0.56 -8.51
CA ASP A 106 -8.15 0.58 -7.89
C ASP A 106 -9.13 1.78 -7.73
N ASP A 107 -10.00 2.04 -8.72
CA ASP A 107 -11.03 3.09 -8.62
C ASP A 107 -12.04 2.82 -7.49
N LYS A 108 -12.54 1.59 -7.37
CA LYS A 108 -13.44 1.20 -6.27
C LYS A 108 -12.73 1.25 -4.92
N ALA A 109 -11.43 0.96 -4.89
CA ALA A 109 -10.63 1.10 -3.68
C ALA A 109 -10.55 2.58 -3.28
N GLN A 110 -10.34 3.47 -4.24
CA GLN A 110 -10.34 4.92 -4.01
C GLN A 110 -11.69 5.43 -3.52
N GLU A 111 -12.80 5.03 -4.15
CA GLU A 111 -14.15 5.34 -3.68
C GLU A 111 -14.39 4.85 -2.24
N LEU A 112 -13.90 3.65 -1.92
CA LEU A 112 -14.02 3.09 -0.57
C LEU A 112 -13.19 3.87 0.45
N ILE A 113 -11.99 4.32 0.06
CA ILE A 113 -11.13 5.16 0.88
C ILE A 113 -11.84 6.48 1.18
N ASP A 114 -12.31 7.17 0.14
CA ASP A 114 -12.88 8.51 0.25
C ASP A 114 -14.20 8.53 1.02
N ASN A 115 -15.04 7.50 0.84
CA ASN A 115 -16.40 7.49 1.39
C ASN A 115 -16.53 6.75 2.73
N VAL A 116 -15.68 5.76 3.00
CA VAL A 116 -15.83 4.86 4.15
C VAL A 116 -14.61 4.87 5.05
N LEU A 117 -13.40 4.75 4.47
CA LEU A 117 -12.18 4.62 5.25
C LEU A 117 -11.53 5.95 5.63
N ASN A 118 -12.04 7.10 5.17
CA ASN A 118 -11.56 8.43 5.53
C ASN A 118 -11.53 8.71 7.05
N LYS A 119 -12.35 7.97 7.81
CA LYS A 119 -12.46 8.00 9.27
C LYS A 119 -11.55 7.00 9.98
N VAL A 120 -10.90 6.11 9.23
CA VAL A 120 -9.99 5.10 9.75
C VAL A 120 -8.60 5.70 9.89
N LYS A 121 -8.00 5.52 11.06
CA LYS A 121 -6.67 6.10 11.35
C LYS A 121 -5.59 5.26 10.66
N VAL A 122 -4.60 5.92 10.07
CA VAL A 122 -3.51 5.24 9.36
C VAL A 122 -2.79 4.19 10.21
N GLY A 123 -2.55 4.46 11.51
CA GLY A 123 -1.91 3.48 12.40
C GLY A 123 -2.71 2.19 12.62
N PHE A 124 -4.04 2.23 12.50
CA PHE A 124 -4.87 1.01 12.52
C PHE A 124 -4.64 0.19 11.24
N ILE A 125 -4.54 0.87 10.10
CA ILE A 125 -4.29 0.26 8.79
C ILE A 125 -2.89 -0.36 8.77
N ASP A 126 -1.87 0.37 9.21
CA ASP A 126 -0.48 -0.10 9.28
C ASP A 126 -0.38 -1.39 10.13
N ARG A 127 -0.98 -1.40 11.33
CA ARG A 127 -1.03 -2.59 12.20
C ARG A 127 -1.62 -3.82 11.48
N ILE A 128 -2.71 -3.62 10.73
CA ILE A 128 -3.35 -4.73 10.01
C ILE A 128 -2.46 -5.20 8.87
N LEU A 129 -1.97 -4.28 8.03
CA LEU A 129 -1.11 -4.60 6.90
C LEU A 129 0.11 -5.37 7.36
N ASP A 130 0.76 -4.95 8.45
CA ASP A 130 1.94 -5.63 9.00
C ASP A 130 1.61 -7.04 9.51
N SER A 131 0.47 -7.22 10.17
CA SER A 131 0.02 -8.54 10.61
C SER A 131 -0.21 -9.51 9.45
N VAL A 132 -0.70 -8.99 8.31
CA VAL A 132 -0.98 -9.77 7.11
C VAL A 132 0.30 -10.06 6.33
N LYS A 133 1.21 -9.08 6.21
CA LYS A 133 2.53 -9.23 5.56
C LYS A 133 3.36 -10.35 6.21
N LYS A 134 3.35 -10.44 7.55
CA LYS A 134 4.05 -11.50 8.30
C LYS A 134 3.56 -12.91 7.96
N LYS A 135 2.31 -13.05 7.54
CA LYS A 135 1.70 -14.34 7.17
C LYS A 135 1.89 -14.70 5.69
N THR A 136 2.40 -13.77 4.89
CA THR A 136 2.50 -13.89 3.43
C THR A 136 3.92 -14.16 2.93
N ASN A 137 4.93 -14.29 3.81
CA ASN A 137 6.35 -14.39 3.45
C ASN A 137 6.85 -13.27 2.50
N LEU A 138 6.13 -12.13 2.43
CA LEU A 138 6.50 -11.04 1.53
C LEU A 138 7.78 -10.32 2.01
N SER A 139 8.06 -10.40 3.31
CA SER A 139 9.27 -9.84 3.94
C SER A 139 10.57 -10.40 3.37
N SER A 140 10.60 -11.63 2.86
CA SER A 140 11.82 -12.21 2.26
C SER A 140 12.05 -11.80 0.80
N LEU A 141 11.06 -11.21 0.12
CA LEU A 141 11.15 -10.80 -1.29
C LEU A 141 11.57 -9.34 -1.47
N ILE A 142 11.27 -8.48 -0.49
CA ILE A 142 11.60 -7.04 -0.55
C ILE A 142 13.07 -6.80 -0.16
N THR A 143 13.64 -7.61 0.73
CA THR A 143 15.04 -7.48 1.18
C THR A 143 16.06 -8.00 0.16
N SER A 144 15.64 -8.74 -0.87
CA SER A 144 16.53 -9.28 -1.89
C SER A 144 16.78 -8.35 -3.10
N GLN A 145 16.24 -7.12 -3.08
CA GLN A 145 16.42 -6.14 -4.17
C GLN A 145 17.04 -4.80 -3.72
N SER A 146 17.50 -4.68 -2.47
CA SER A 146 18.19 -3.51 -1.91
C SER A 146 19.69 -3.74 -1.79
#